data_AF-A0A844WTR9-F1
#
_entry.id   AF-A0A844WTR9-F1
#
_cell.length_a   1.000
_cell.length_b   1.000
_cell.length_c   1.000
_cell.angle_alpha   90.00
_cell.angle_beta   90.00
_cell.angle_gamma   90.00
#
_symmetry.space_group_name_H-M   'P 1'
#
loop_
_entity.id
_entity.type
_entity.pdbx_description
1 polymer ?
#
loop_
_entity_poly.entity_id
_entity_poly.type
_entity_poly.pdbx_seq_one_letter_code
_entity_poly.pdbx_strand_id
1 'polypeptide(L)'
;MALFNFVSLDLIDVESFLTKYESEHKNFKANEKDVVSDFNQKSKDSLRRLIKRINLFYKEHEEFKPNIYYVSYMLATARWEATWGRDFFCALEERSGSLGKAYFNKYDPVLASNESLKKRAKDNGNTEEGDGYKYRGRGLVHLTWENNYKKASDYFGIDFVDQPDKAAELDYAVPIMIWGMMKGIFTGGKLVKVYL
;
A
#
# COMPACT_ATOMS: atom_id res chain seq x y z
N MET A 1 -20.13 -37.13 19.39
CA MET A 1 -19.04 -36.21 19.77
C MET A 1 -19.04 -35.07 18.76
N ALA A 2 -19.53 -33.89 19.13
CA ALA A 2 -19.52 -32.73 18.26
C ALA A 2 -18.08 -32.23 18.16
N LEU A 3 -17.49 -32.34 16.96
CA LEU A 3 -16.29 -31.59 16.62
C LEU A 3 -16.70 -30.11 16.59
N PHE A 4 -16.34 -29.39 17.64
CA PHE A 4 -16.35 -27.93 17.61
C PHE A 4 -15.38 -27.52 16.50
N ASN A 5 -15.92 -27.18 15.34
CA ASN A 5 -15.20 -26.35 14.38
C ASN A 5 -14.90 -25.04 15.11
N PHE A 6 -13.69 -24.91 15.63
CA PHE A 6 -13.13 -23.60 15.93
C PHE A 6 -12.94 -22.92 14.57
N VAL A 7 -14.02 -22.34 14.05
CA VAL A 7 -13.91 -21.30 13.04
C VAL A 7 -13.20 -20.18 13.78
N SER A 8 -11.88 -20.06 13.57
CA SER A 8 -11.18 -18.83 13.91
C SER A 8 -11.98 -17.73 13.25
N LEU A 9 -12.68 -16.92 14.06
CA LEU A 9 -13.32 -15.72 13.57
C LEU A 9 -12.22 -14.88 12.93
N ASP A 10 -12.48 -14.44 11.71
CA ASP A 10 -11.61 -13.49 11.03
C ASP A 10 -11.33 -12.29 11.94
N LEU A 11 -10.12 -11.73 11.86
CA LEU A 11 -9.75 -10.55 12.63
C LEU A 11 -10.75 -9.40 12.41
N ILE A 12 -11.22 -9.24 11.18
CA ILE A 12 -12.25 -8.28 10.78
C ILE A 12 -13.39 -9.07 10.13
N ASP A 13 -14.61 -8.96 10.68
CA ASP A 13 -15.81 -9.40 9.96
C ASP A 13 -16.01 -8.54 8.71
N VAL A 14 -15.82 -9.15 7.54
CA VAL A 14 -15.72 -8.43 6.27
C VAL A 14 -17.01 -7.68 5.94
N GLU A 15 -18.17 -8.32 6.08
CA GLU A 15 -19.44 -7.73 5.65
C GLU A 15 -19.97 -6.68 6.64
N SER A 16 -19.80 -6.92 7.95
CA SER A 16 -20.12 -5.92 8.98
C SER A 16 -19.24 -4.69 8.85
N PHE A 17 -17.93 -4.87 8.60
CA PHE A 17 -17.02 -3.75 8.37
C PHE A 17 -17.42 -2.96 7.13
N LEU A 18 -17.70 -3.62 6.00
CA LEU A 18 -18.08 -2.94 4.76
C LEU A 18 -19.36 -2.13 4.92
N THR A 19 -20.36 -2.69 5.61
CA THR A 19 -21.64 -2.02 5.88
C THR A 19 -21.41 -0.79 6.75
N LYS A 20 -20.61 -0.91 7.83
CA LYS A 20 -20.29 0.22 8.69
C LYS A 20 -19.46 1.28 7.94
N TYR A 21 -18.43 0.88 7.21
CA TYR A 21 -17.59 1.79 6.44
C TYR A 21 -18.42 2.58 5.42
N GLU A 22 -19.30 1.92 4.68
CA GLU A 22 -20.17 2.59 3.71
C GLU A 22 -21.07 3.65 4.39
N SER A 23 -21.65 3.33 5.54
CA SER A 23 -22.48 4.28 6.31
C SER A 23 -21.71 5.51 6.80
N GLU A 24 -20.40 5.37 7.04
CA GLU A 24 -19.53 6.44 7.53
C GLU A 24 -18.73 7.14 6.43
N HIS A 25 -18.69 6.59 5.21
CA HIS A 25 -17.76 7.03 4.16
C HIS A 25 -17.86 8.53 3.84
N LYS A 26 -19.07 9.07 3.88
CA LYS A 26 -19.35 10.50 3.63
C LYS A 26 -18.80 11.42 4.72
N ASN A 27 -18.54 10.90 5.91
CA ASN A 27 -17.98 11.65 7.03
C ASN A 27 -16.46 11.85 6.90
N PHE A 28 -15.79 11.09 6.02
CA PHE A 28 -14.33 11.20 5.80
C PHE A 28 -13.96 12.35 4.85
N LYS A 29 -14.22 13.57 5.33
CA LYS A 29 -13.91 14.84 4.66
C LYS A 29 -12.67 15.49 5.29
N ALA A 30 -11.80 16.08 4.48
CA ALA A 30 -10.62 16.79 4.98
C ALA A 30 -11.02 18.15 5.59
N ASN A 31 -11.99 18.82 4.97
CA ASN A 31 -12.60 20.05 5.43
C ASN A 31 -14.12 19.93 5.44
N GLU A 32 -14.81 20.75 6.24
CA GLU A 32 -16.26 20.68 6.37
C GLU A 32 -17.02 20.88 5.05
N LYS A 33 -16.44 21.66 4.14
CA LYS A 33 -17.00 22.02 2.83
C LYS A 33 -16.75 20.96 1.74
N ASP A 34 -15.88 19.99 2.01
CA ASP A 34 -15.52 19.00 1.00
C ASP A 34 -16.67 18.03 0.76
N VAL A 35 -16.98 17.80 -0.53
CA VAL A 35 -17.99 16.83 -0.94
C VAL A 35 -17.30 15.51 -1.25
N VAL A 36 -17.49 14.51 -0.40
CA VAL A 36 -17.01 13.15 -0.63
C VAL A 36 -17.95 12.48 -1.63
N SER A 37 -17.40 11.93 -2.72
CA SER A 37 -18.18 11.16 -3.70
C SER A 37 -18.79 9.89 -3.09
N ASP A 38 -19.85 9.37 -3.70
CA ASP A 38 -20.48 8.12 -3.24
C ASP A 38 -19.49 6.96 -3.26
N PHE A 39 -19.65 6.02 -2.30
CA PHE A 39 -18.82 4.84 -2.24
C PHE A 39 -19.27 3.84 -3.32
N ASN A 40 -18.66 3.96 -4.50
CA ASN A 40 -19.05 3.19 -5.67
C ASN A 40 -18.71 1.69 -5.54
N GLN A 41 -19.31 0.86 -6.39
CA GLN A 41 -19.16 -0.60 -6.31
C GLN A 41 -17.69 -1.06 -6.44
N LYS A 42 -16.92 -0.43 -7.33
CA LYS A 42 -15.50 -0.74 -7.51
C LYS A 42 -14.70 -0.51 -6.23
N SER A 43 -15.02 0.56 -5.49
CA SER A 43 -14.39 0.89 -4.21
C SER A 43 -14.80 -0.11 -3.12
N LYS A 44 -16.07 -0.53 -3.09
CA LYS A 44 -16.56 -1.59 -2.18
C LYS A 44 -15.86 -2.92 -2.42
N ASP A 45 -15.73 -3.33 -3.68
CA ASP A 45 -15.08 -4.58 -4.04
C ASP A 45 -13.57 -4.55 -3.72
N SER A 46 -12.93 -3.41 -3.93
CA SER A 46 -11.51 -3.22 -3.59
C SER A 46 -11.29 -3.25 -2.08
N LEU A 47 -12.13 -2.57 -1.29
CA LEU A 47 -12.07 -2.62 0.17
C LEU A 47 -12.36 -4.03 0.71
N ARG A 48 -13.35 -4.75 0.14
CA ARG A 48 -13.63 -6.15 0.48
C ARG A 48 -12.40 -7.02 0.27
N ARG A 49 -11.76 -6.88 -0.91
CA ARG A 49 -10.54 -7.62 -1.27
C ARG A 49 -9.39 -7.31 -0.32
N LEU A 50 -9.21 -6.04 0.03
CA LEU A 50 -8.20 -5.57 0.99
C LEU A 50 -8.40 -6.21 2.37
N ILE A 51 -9.59 -6.13 2.95
CA ILE A 51 -9.87 -6.69 4.29
C ILE A 51 -9.66 -8.20 4.31
N LYS A 52 -10.14 -8.92 3.28
CA LYS A 52 -9.91 -10.37 3.17
C LYS A 52 -8.42 -10.73 3.20
N ARG A 53 -7.56 -9.91 2.58
CA ARG A 53 -6.11 -10.14 2.56
C ARG A 53 -5.43 -9.75 3.86
N ILE A 54 -5.94 -8.73 4.56
CA ILE A 54 -5.50 -8.42 5.93
C ILE A 54 -5.82 -9.60 6.86
N ASN A 55 -7.03 -10.15 6.81
CA ASN A 55 -7.42 -11.33 7.58
C ASN A 55 -6.52 -12.53 7.26
N LEU A 56 -6.31 -12.81 5.96
CA LEU A 56 -5.43 -13.89 5.51
C LEU A 56 -4.00 -13.72 6.04
N PHE A 57 -3.42 -12.52 5.89
CA PHE A 57 -2.07 -12.25 6.36
C PHE A 57 -1.91 -12.54 7.86
N TYR A 58 -2.79 -12.01 8.71
CA TYR A 58 -2.69 -12.23 10.16
C TYR A 58 -2.96 -13.68 10.58
N LYS A 59 -3.68 -14.44 9.74
CA LYS A 59 -3.90 -15.88 9.96
C LYS A 59 -2.66 -16.71 9.60
N GLU A 60 -1.91 -16.31 8.58
CA GLU A 60 -0.73 -17.04 8.09
C GLU A 60 0.58 -16.61 8.76
N HIS A 61 0.60 -15.43 9.37
CA HIS A 61 1.80 -14.82 9.95
C HIS A 61 1.62 -14.49 11.44
N GLU A 62 1.61 -15.54 12.28
CA GLU A 62 1.38 -15.40 13.73
C GLU A 62 2.40 -14.51 14.46
N GLU A 63 3.58 -14.28 13.87
CA GLU A 63 4.62 -13.38 14.37
C GLU A 63 4.21 -11.90 14.31
N PHE A 64 3.21 -11.56 13.49
CA PHE A 64 2.60 -10.24 13.45
C PHE A 64 1.35 -10.23 14.32
N LYS A 65 1.43 -9.59 15.49
CA LYS A 65 0.25 -9.45 16.36
C LYS A 65 -0.60 -8.26 15.91
N PRO A 66 -1.88 -8.47 15.55
CA PRO A 66 -2.73 -7.38 15.12
C PRO A 66 -3.01 -6.44 16.29
N ASN A 67 -3.05 -5.14 15.99
CA ASN A 67 -3.41 -4.09 16.92
C ASN A 67 -4.40 -3.16 16.22
N ILE A 68 -5.50 -2.81 16.89
CA ILE A 68 -6.58 -2.02 16.30
C ILE A 68 -6.09 -0.68 15.75
N TYR A 69 -5.14 -0.03 16.42
CA TYR A 69 -4.59 1.24 15.98
C TYR A 69 -3.70 1.08 14.73
N TYR A 70 -2.89 0.03 14.67
CA TYR A 70 -2.07 -0.26 13.48
C TYR A 70 -2.93 -0.59 12.27
N VAL A 71 -3.93 -1.45 12.45
CA VAL A 71 -4.86 -1.82 11.37
C VAL A 71 -5.69 -0.61 10.91
N SER A 72 -6.14 0.22 11.85
CA SER A 72 -6.85 1.47 11.52
C SER A 72 -5.96 2.43 10.71
N TYR A 73 -4.69 2.58 11.12
CA TYR A 73 -3.73 3.41 10.40
C TYR A 73 -3.44 2.86 9.00
N MET A 74 -3.23 1.55 8.86
CA MET A 74 -3.03 0.89 7.57
C MET A 74 -4.22 1.11 6.62
N LEU A 75 -5.45 0.97 7.12
CA LEU A 75 -6.66 1.23 6.33
C LEU A 75 -6.80 2.70 5.95
N ALA A 76 -6.44 3.63 6.85
CA ALA A 76 -6.41 5.05 6.56
C ALA A 76 -5.37 5.40 5.48
N THR A 77 -4.15 4.86 5.58
CA THR A 77 -3.11 5.00 4.56
C THR A 77 -3.57 4.42 3.23
N ALA A 78 -4.08 3.19 3.22
CA ALA A 78 -4.61 2.56 2.02
C ALA A 78 -5.71 3.40 1.36
N ARG A 79 -6.60 4.00 2.16
CA ARG A 79 -7.61 4.92 1.64
C ARG A 79 -6.95 6.12 0.97
N TRP A 80 -6.05 6.79 1.66
CA TRP A 80 -5.40 8.01 1.16
C TRP A 80 -4.56 7.74 -0.10
N GLU A 81 -3.62 6.80 -0.01
CA GLU A 81 -2.60 6.56 -1.04
C GLU A 81 -3.16 5.85 -2.28
N ALA A 82 -4.22 5.05 -2.12
CA ALA A 82 -4.85 4.32 -3.21
C ALA A 82 -6.20 4.92 -3.65
N THR A 83 -6.43 6.21 -3.41
CA THR A 83 -7.60 6.93 -3.97
C THR A 83 -7.24 7.67 -5.25
N TRP A 84 -8.10 7.57 -6.26
CA TRP A 84 -8.00 8.37 -7.47
C TRP A 84 -9.36 8.81 -7.97
N GLY A 85 -9.55 10.13 -8.09
CA GLY A 85 -10.82 10.71 -8.50
C GLY A 85 -11.94 10.32 -7.53
N ARG A 86 -12.85 9.45 -7.99
CA ARG A 86 -13.99 8.96 -7.19
C ARG A 86 -13.84 7.49 -6.77
N ASP A 87 -12.72 6.85 -7.09
CA ASP A 87 -12.43 5.46 -6.75
C ASP A 87 -11.47 5.41 -5.55
N PHE A 88 -11.87 4.70 -4.50
CA PHE A 88 -11.11 4.56 -3.26
C PHE A 88 -10.51 3.15 -3.15
N PHE A 89 -9.32 3.01 -2.55
CA PHE A 89 -8.59 1.73 -2.39
C PHE A 89 -8.21 1.03 -3.69
N CYS A 90 -8.18 1.73 -4.82
CA CYS A 90 -8.01 1.16 -6.16
C CYS A 90 -6.68 1.54 -6.85
N ALA A 91 -6.07 2.67 -6.48
CA ALA A 91 -4.91 3.21 -7.18
C ALA A 91 -3.61 2.62 -6.62
N LEU A 92 -3.22 1.45 -7.13
CA LEU A 92 -2.03 0.71 -6.66
C LEU A 92 -0.77 0.98 -7.51
N GLU A 93 -0.83 1.93 -8.42
CA GLU A 93 0.33 2.41 -9.16
C GLU A 93 0.36 3.93 -9.16
N GLU A 94 1.54 4.52 -8.94
CA GLU A 94 1.76 5.94 -9.08
C GLU A 94 1.44 6.34 -10.53
N ARG A 95 0.61 7.37 -10.69
CA ARG A 95 0.12 7.81 -11.99
C ARG A 95 0.87 9.03 -12.47
N SER A 96 1.21 9.04 -13.75
CA SER A 96 1.94 10.13 -14.41
C SER A 96 1.07 11.23 -15.01
N GLY A 97 -0.25 11.03 -15.06
CA GLY A 97 -1.13 11.89 -15.86
C GLY A 97 -0.67 11.96 -17.32
N SER A 98 -0.77 13.15 -17.92
CA SER A 98 -0.38 13.42 -19.31
C SER A 98 1.13 13.32 -19.57
N LEU A 99 1.97 13.33 -18.53
CA LEU A 99 3.43 13.33 -18.66
C LEU A 99 4.01 11.93 -18.97
N GLY A 100 3.21 10.87 -18.86
CA GLY A 100 3.66 9.50 -19.14
C GLY A 100 4.94 9.11 -18.38
N LYS A 101 5.84 8.36 -19.03
CA LYS A 101 7.09 7.91 -18.39
C LYS A 101 7.97 9.07 -17.88
N ALA A 102 7.95 10.23 -18.56
CA ALA A 102 8.78 11.38 -18.20
C ALA A 102 8.45 11.95 -16.81
N TYR A 103 7.24 11.72 -16.29
CA TYR A 103 6.89 12.07 -14.91
C TYR A 103 7.84 11.42 -13.88
N PHE A 104 8.33 10.22 -14.17
CA PHE A 104 9.16 9.43 -13.28
C PHE A 104 10.66 9.72 -13.43
N ASN A 105 11.05 10.63 -14.33
CA ASN A 105 12.44 11.06 -14.47
C ASN A 105 12.97 11.67 -13.16
N LYS A 106 12.10 12.19 -12.28
CA LYS A 106 12.48 12.63 -10.92
C LYS A 106 13.11 11.52 -10.05
N TYR A 107 12.95 10.26 -10.44
CA TYR A 107 13.52 9.09 -9.77
C TYR A 107 14.66 8.44 -10.56
N ASP A 108 15.05 9.02 -11.68
CA ASP A 108 15.97 8.39 -12.62
C ASP A 108 17.42 8.87 -12.43
N PRO A 109 18.43 7.98 -12.45
CA PRO A 109 19.83 8.35 -12.24
C PRO A 109 20.44 9.06 -13.45
N VAL A 110 19.81 9.01 -14.61
CA VAL A 110 20.28 9.61 -15.88
C VAL A 110 19.34 10.74 -16.33
N LEU A 111 18.03 10.48 -16.37
CA LEU A 111 17.02 11.38 -16.94
C LEU A 111 16.56 12.50 -16.00
N ALA A 112 16.91 12.45 -14.71
CA ALA A 112 16.50 13.48 -13.78
C ALA A 112 17.08 14.86 -14.15
N SER A 113 16.28 15.91 -13.91
CA SER A 113 16.57 17.27 -14.38
C SER A 113 17.74 17.96 -13.68
N ASN A 114 18.22 17.43 -12.55
CA ASN A 114 19.35 18.01 -11.81
C ASN A 114 20.15 16.94 -11.05
N GLU A 115 21.38 17.28 -10.69
CA GLU A 115 22.32 16.37 -10.01
C GLU A 115 21.86 15.91 -8.63
N SER A 116 21.08 16.71 -7.90
CA SER A 116 20.53 16.31 -6.60
C SER A 116 19.54 15.15 -6.75
N LEU A 117 18.66 15.21 -7.76
CA LEU A 117 17.73 14.11 -8.06
C LEU A 117 18.46 12.86 -8.56
N LYS A 118 19.45 13.01 -9.44
CA LYS A 118 20.28 11.87 -9.90
C LYS A 118 21.02 11.22 -8.73
N LYS A 119 21.59 12.02 -7.84
CA LYS A 119 22.26 11.53 -6.64
C LYS A 119 21.29 10.77 -5.74
N ARG A 120 20.11 11.34 -5.48
CA ARG A 120 19.05 10.67 -4.71
C ARG A 120 18.62 9.34 -5.34
N ALA A 121 18.47 9.27 -6.66
CA ALA A 121 18.15 8.03 -7.36
C ALA A 121 19.20 6.95 -7.08
N LYS A 122 20.49 7.29 -7.28
CA LYS A 122 21.63 6.40 -7.01
C LYS A 122 21.73 5.98 -5.55
N ASP A 123 21.56 6.92 -4.61
CA ASP A 123 21.56 6.62 -3.17
C ASP A 123 20.43 5.63 -2.79
N ASN A 124 19.36 5.57 -3.57
CA ASN A 124 18.24 4.65 -3.37
C ASN A 124 18.27 3.41 -4.29
N GLY A 125 19.39 3.16 -4.96
CA GLY A 125 19.65 1.93 -5.71
C GLY A 125 19.46 2.05 -7.21
N ASN A 126 18.67 3.01 -7.70
CA ASN A 126 18.47 3.18 -9.14
C ASN A 126 19.80 3.56 -9.82
N THR A 127 20.28 2.75 -10.76
CA THR A 127 21.61 2.89 -11.39
C THR A 127 21.58 3.00 -12.91
N GLU A 128 20.49 2.56 -13.56
CA GLU A 128 20.34 2.55 -15.00
C GLU A 128 19.31 3.58 -15.49
N GLU A 129 19.46 4.03 -16.74
CA GLU A 129 18.44 4.86 -17.40
C GLU A 129 17.13 4.07 -17.53
N GLY A 130 16.02 4.65 -17.07
CA GLY A 130 14.71 4.01 -17.07
C GLY A 130 14.31 3.43 -15.71
N ASP A 131 15.25 3.31 -14.77
CA ASP A 131 14.98 2.83 -13.40
C ASP A 131 13.95 3.70 -12.67
N GLY A 132 13.90 5.00 -13.00
CA GLY A 132 12.91 5.89 -12.41
C GLY A 132 11.48 5.41 -12.69
N TYR A 133 11.21 4.95 -13.91
CA TYR A 133 9.91 4.37 -14.27
C TYR A 133 9.75 2.92 -13.78
N LYS A 134 10.82 2.11 -13.88
CA LYS A 134 10.81 0.70 -13.45
C LYS A 134 10.45 0.58 -11.97
N TYR A 135 11.10 1.36 -11.11
CA TYR A 135 10.94 1.34 -9.65
C TYR A 135 10.11 2.51 -9.10
N ARG A 136 9.12 2.97 -9.88
CA ARG A 136 8.09 3.94 -9.44
C ARG A 136 7.21 3.40 -8.31
N GLY A 137 6.43 4.28 -7.67
CA GLY A 137 5.54 3.91 -6.57
C GLY A 137 4.48 2.87 -6.95
N ARG A 138 4.37 1.79 -6.15
CA ARG A 138 3.33 0.77 -6.27
C ARG A 138 2.74 0.34 -4.92
N GLY A 139 1.55 -0.23 -4.97
CA GLY A 139 0.83 -0.77 -3.82
C GLY A 139 0.26 0.31 -2.89
N LEU A 140 -0.19 -0.13 -1.71
CA LEU A 140 -0.92 0.68 -0.74
C LEU A 140 -0.04 1.68 0.03
N VAL A 141 1.28 1.63 -0.19
CA VAL A 141 2.30 2.43 0.50
C VAL A 141 3.29 3.09 -0.46
N HIS A 142 3.00 3.04 -1.78
CA HIS A 142 3.87 3.57 -2.83
C HIS A 142 5.34 3.10 -2.68
N LEU A 143 5.54 1.77 -2.65
CA LEU A 143 6.87 1.17 -2.66
C LEU A 143 7.65 1.70 -3.86
N THR A 144 8.72 2.44 -3.60
CA THR A 144 9.51 3.18 -4.59
C THR A 144 10.98 2.89 -4.38
N TRP A 145 11.79 2.99 -5.45
CA TRP A 145 13.23 2.75 -5.50
C TRP A 145 13.67 1.31 -5.46
N GLU A 146 14.65 0.96 -6.28
CA GLU A 146 15.19 -0.40 -6.39
C GLU A 146 15.55 -1.01 -5.03
N ASN A 147 16.20 -0.24 -4.14
CA ASN A 147 16.58 -0.74 -2.81
C ASN A 147 15.38 -1.24 -2.00
N ASN A 148 14.20 -0.62 -2.13
CA ASN A 148 13.02 -1.05 -1.39
C ASN A 148 12.34 -2.25 -2.07
N TYR A 149 12.35 -2.32 -3.40
CA TYR A 149 11.92 -3.51 -4.14
C TYR A 149 12.81 -4.71 -3.80
N LYS A 150 14.13 -4.52 -3.68
CA LYS A 150 15.08 -5.54 -3.24
C LYS A 150 14.81 -6.00 -1.82
N LYS A 151 14.64 -5.08 -0.85
CA LYS A 151 14.29 -5.45 0.54
C LYS A 151 13.00 -6.27 0.62
N ALA A 152 11.97 -5.89 -0.15
CA ALA A 152 10.74 -6.66 -0.22
C ALA A 152 10.99 -8.05 -0.83
N SER A 153 11.82 -8.12 -1.89
CA SER A 153 12.15 -9.39 -2.54
C SER A 153 12.88 -10.34 -1.61
N ASP A 154 13.88 -9.83 -0.89
CA ASP A 154 14.66 -10.59 0.09
C ASP A 154 13.77 -11.10 1.24
N TYR A 155 12.79 -10.30 1.67
CA TYR A 155 11.91 -10.67 2.78
C TYR A 155 10.84 -11.70 2.39
N PHE A 156 10.20 -11.51 1.23
CA PHE A 156 9.08 -12.36 0.82
C PHE A 156 9.51 -13.53 -0.08
N GLY A 157 10.75 -13.58 -0.54
CA GLY A 157 11.22 -14.59 -1.50
C GLY A 157 10.55 -14.47 -2.87
N ILE A 158 10.03 -13.28 -3.21
CA ILE A 158 9.35 -12.98 -4.46
C ILE A 158 10.18 -11.96 -5.21
N ASP A 159 10.47 -12.22 -6.48
CA ASP A 159 11.21 -11.29 -7.31
C ASP A 159 10.35 -10.07 -7.68
N PHE A 160 10.53 -8.97 -6.93
CA PHE A 160 9.95 -7.67 -7.25
C PHE A 160 10.95 -6.76 -7.99
N VAL A 161 12.19 -7.18 -8.18
CA VAL A 161 13.20 -6.36 -8.88
C VAL A 161 13.01 -6.48 -10.38
N ASP A 162 12.88 -7.70 -10.89
CA ASP A 162 12.62 -7.91 -12.32
C ASP A 162 11.13 -7.93 -12.65
N GLN A 163 10.27 -8.11 -11.65
CA GLN A 163 8.80 -8.08 -11.80
C GLN A 163 8.16 -7.05 -10.86
N PRO A 164 8.52 -5.76 -10.95
CA PRO A 164 8.07 -4.75 -10.00
C PRO A 164 6.56 -4.52 -10.02
N ASP A 165 5.88 -4.77 -11.14
CA ASP A 165 4.43 -4.60 -11.26
C ASP A 165 3.63 -5.49 -10.30
N LYS A 166 4.20 -6.62 -9.83
CA LYS A 166 3.59 -7.43 -8.77
C LYS A 166 3.30 -6.62 -7.50
N ALA A 167 4.13 -5.64 -7.15
CA ALA A 167 3.89 -4.82 -5.96
C ALA A 167 2.60 -3.98 -6.04
N ALA A 168 1.98 -3.86 -7.23
CA ALA A 168 0.68 -3.24 -7.42
C ALA A 168 -0.51 -4.20 -7.29
N GLU A 169 -0.28 -5.50 -7.08
CA GLU A 169 -1.35 -6.46 -6.85
C GLU A 169 -1.63 -6.58 -5.35
N LEU A 170 -2.91 -6.60 -4.94
CA LEU A 170 -3.27 -6.63 -3.52
C LEU A 170 -2.69 -7.84 -2.76
N ASP A 171 -2.45 -8.96 -3.44
CA ASP A 171 -1.89 -10.17 -2.83
C ASP A 171 -0.45 -9.94 -2.34
N TYR A 172 0.27 -8.97 -2.94
CA TYR A 172 1.62 -8.58 -2.50
C TYR A 172 1.62 -7.23 -1.77
N ALA A 173 0.81 -6.27 -2.21
CA ALA A 173 0.73 -4.93 -1.63
C ALA A 173 0.28 -4.94 -0.16
N VAL A 174 -0.62 -5.86 0.22
CA VAL A 174 -1.09 -5.98 1.61
C VAL A 174 0.02 -6.51 2.53
N PRO A 175 0.67 -7.67 2.23
CA PRO A 175 1.85 -8.10 2.98
C PRO A 175 2.94 -7.02 3.07
N ILE A 176 3.28 -6.36 1.96
CA ILE A 176 4.30 -5.30 1.93
C ILE A 176 3.94 -4.14 2.87
N MET A 177 2.67 -3.70 2.86
CA MET A 177 2.19 -2.65 3.77
C MET A 177 2.33 -3.07 5.23
N ILE A 178 1.80 -4.25 5.60
CA ILE A 178 1.80 -4.70 6.99
C ILE A 178 3.23 -4.90 7.50
N TRP A 179 4.06 -5.63 6.74
CA TRP A 179 5.47 -5.85 7.07
C TRP A 179 6.22 -4.53 7.22
N GLY A 180 6.17 -3.68 6.19
CA GLY A 180 6.99 -2.49 6.15
C GLY A 180 6.61 -1.48 7.24
N MET A 181 5.31 -1.34 7.53
CA MET A 181 4.82 -0.50 8.61
C MET A 181 5.18 -1.04 10.00
N MET A 182 4.98 -2.34 10.26
CA MET A 182 5.25 -2.93 11.57
C MET A 182 6.74 -3.07 11.87
N LYS A 183 7.58 -3.28 10.84
CA LYS A 183 9.04 -3.39 10.99
C LYS A 183 9.76 -2.04 10.82
N GLY A 184 9.08 -0.99 10.37
CA GLY A 184 9.67 0.35 10.22
C GLY A 184 10.58 0.49 8.99
N ILE A 185 10.27 -0.20 7.91
CA ILE A 185 11.10 -0.28 6.70
C ILE A 185 11.08 1.04 5.91
N PHE A 186 9.97 1.78 5.93
CA PHE A 186 9.75 2.92 5.04
C PHE A 186 10.26 4.27 5.57
N THR A 187 10.21 4.50 6.88
CA THR A 187 10.42 5.85 7.46
C THR A 187 11.71 5.97 8.30
N GLY A 188 12.60 4.98 8.25
CA GLY A 188 13.77 4.94 9.14
C GLY A 188 13.39 4.82 10.63
N GLY A 189 12.11 4.56 10.93
CA GLY A 189 11.55 4.39 12.27
C GLY A 189 10.32 3.47 12.23
N LYS A 190 10.02 2.79 13.35
CA LYS A 190 8.83 1.94 13.48
C LYS A 190 7.59 2.81 13.68
N LEU A 191 6.40 2.34 13.22
CA LEU A 191 5.11 3.00 13.48
C LEU A 191 4.94 3.43 14.96
N VAL A 192 5.44 2.60 15.88
CA VAL A 192 5.43 2.79 17.34
C VAL A 192 6.11 4.08 17.81
N LYS A 193 6.91 4.75 16.96
CA LYS A 193 7.66 5.95 17.35
C LYS A 193 7.07 7.26 16.83
N VAL A 194 6.08 7.22 15.93
CA VAL A 194 5.70 8.42 15.15
C VAL A 194 4.20 8.76 15.25
N TYR A 195 3.31 7.80 15.43
CA TYR A 195 1.86 8.06 15.27
C TYR A 195 0.94 7.44 16.34
N LEU A 196 1.48 6.70 17.31
CA LEU A 196 0.77 6.05 18.42
C LEU A 196 1.64 6.06 19.68
#